data_AF-A0A4Q9HQ37-F1
#
_entry.id   AF-A0A4Q9HQ37-F1
#
_cell.length_a   1.000
_cell.length_b   1.000
_cell.length_c   1.000
_cell.angle_alpha   90.00
_cell.angle_beta   90.00
_cell.angle_gamma   90.00
#
_symmetry.space_group_name_H-M   'P 1'
#
loop_
_entity.id
_entity.type
_entity.pdbx_description
1 polymer ?
#
loop_
_entity_poly.entity_id
_entity_poly.type
_entity_poly.pdbx_seq_one_letter_code
_entity_poly.pdbx_strand_id
1 'polypeptide(L)'
;MSKSLTPATHMQAASEAVRQHNHAGYDSTPEVSRAVIAMAEMCERVPQAIDHMTGRVLRDLDAGMLSPDDGSAPEEHAHGAETALDDARVAMARLLDHLQVASSHLWHLGMVYEPEETEA
;
A
#
# COMPACT_ATOMS: atom_id res chain seq x y z
N MET A 1 38.49 29.12 19.52
CA MET A 1 37.39 29.83 18.84
C MET A 1 36.21 28.87 18.71
N SER A 2 35.15 29.10 19.46
CA SER A 2 33.94 28.29 19.38
C SER A 2 33.21 28.65 18.09
N LYS A 3 33.16 27.74 17.11
CA LYS A 3 32.31 27.92 15.93
C LYS A 3 30.87 27.87 16.42
N SER A 4 30.27 29.03 16.64
CA SER A 4 28.83 29.15 16.88
C SER A 4 28.15 28.57 15.64
N LEU A 5 27.56 27.39 15.82
CA LEU A 5 26.75 26.74 14.79
C LEU A 5 25.65 27.74 14.40
N THR A 6 25.41 27.87 13.10
CA THR A 6 24.33 28.72 12.61
C THR A 6 23.00 28.22 13.19
N PRO A 7 21.98 29.09 13.38
CA PRO A 7 20.67 28.66 13.86
C PRO A 7 20.09 27.47 13.07
N ALA A 8 20.36 27.41 11.76
CA ALA A 8 20.00 26.29 10.89
C ALA A 8 20.68 24.96 11.29
N THR A 9 21.97 24.98 11.65
CA THR A 9 22.68 23.76 12.09
C THR A 9 22.27 23.31 13.48
N HIS A 10 21.87 24.23 14.37
CA HIS A 10 21.23 23.88 15.64
C HIS A 10 19.86 23.23 15.45
N MET A 11 19.02 23.75 14.55
CA MET A 11 17.72 23.16 14.24
C MET A 11 17.87 21.77 13.63
N GLN A 12 18.83 21.57 12.74
CA GLN A 12 19.09 20.28 12.13
C GLN A 12 19.59 19.25 13.16
N ALA A 13 20.53 19.64 14.03
CA ALA A 13 21.00 18.77 15.11
C ALA A 13 19.91 18.43 16.14
N ALA A 14 19.04 19.38 16.48
CA ALA A 14 17.90 19.13 17.36
C ALA A 14 16.87 18.19 16.71
N SER A 15 16.61 18.37 15.41
CA SER A 15 15.72 17.49 14.66
C SER A 15 16.28 16.06 14.54
N GLU A 16 17.60 15.92 14.36
CA GLU A 16 18.30 14.63 14.32
C GLU A 16 18.29 13.95 15.69
N ALA A 17 18.48 14.70 16.78
CA ALA A 17 18.44 14.17 18.14
C ALA A 17 17.03 13.69 18.55
N VAL A 18 15.98 14.41 18.14
CA VAL A 18 14.58 13.96 18.32
C VAL A 18 14.32 12.70 17.50
N ARG A 19 14.83 12.63 16.27
CA ARG A 19 14.77 11.41 15.44
C ARG A 19 15.45 10.25 16.15
N GLN A 20 16.72 10.38 16.55
CA GLN A 20 17.44 9.33 17.27
C GLN A 20 16.75 8.88 18.57
N HIS A 21 16.16 9.81 19.33
CA HIS A 21 15.39 9.49 20.53
C HIS A 21 14.12 8.69 20.23
N ASN A 22 13.36 9.06 19.20
CA ASN A 22 12.18 8.33 18.76
C ASN A 22 12.52 6.93 18.24
N HIS A 23 13.67 6.78 17.59
CA HIS A 23 14.14 5.52 17.02
C HIS A 23 14.79 4.56 18.05
N ALA A 24 15.16 5.02 19.26
CA ALA A 24 15.92 4.23 20.23
C ALA A 24 15.07 3.22 21.06
N GLY A 25 13.76 3.12 20.81
CA GLY A 25 12.83 2.59 21.82
C GLY A 25 11.96 1.36 21.51
N TYR A 26 11.81 0.90 20.26
CA TYR A 26 10.81 -0.15 19.97
C TYR A 26 11.18 -1.03 18.77
N ASP A 27 11.55 -2.30 19.02
CA ASP A 27 11.81 -3.28 17.96
C ASP A 27 10.55 -3.69 17.16
N SER A 28 9.34 -3.48 17.72
CA SER A 28 8.07 -3.87 17.09
C SER A 28 7.50 -2.83 16.12
N THR A 29 7.86 -1.55 16.25
CA THR A 29 7.29 -0.47 15.44
C THR A 29 7.84 -0.42 14.00
N PRO A 30 9.12 -0.76 13.70
CA PRO A 30 9.64 -0.81 12.32
C PRO A 30 8.97 -1.89 11.48
N GLU A 31 8.60 -3.01 12.09
CA GLU A 31 7.87 -4.09 11.42
C GLU A 31 6.50 -3.63 10.94
N VAL A 32 5.79 -2.85 11.76
CA VAL A 32 4.50 -2.25 11.37
C VAL A 32 4.67 -1.30 10.18
N SER A 33 5.71 -0.46 10.19
CA SER A 33 6.00 0.44 9.06
C SER A 33 6.27 -0.33 7.76
N ARG A 34 7.09 -1.38 7.82
CA ARG A 34 7.35 -2.28 6.68
C ARG A 34 6.07 -2.94 6.18
N ALA A 35 5.22 -3.45 7.07
CA ALA A 35 3.98 -4.09 6.70
C ALA A 35 3.00 -3.10 6.03
N VAL A 36 2.87 -1.88 6.57
CA VAL A 36 2.02 -0.83 6.00
C VAL A 36 2.46 -0.45 4.59
N ILE A 37 3.77 -0.27 4.37
CA ILE A 37 4.33 0.05 3.05
C ILE A 37 4.08 -1.10 2.07
N ALA A 38 4.37 -2.35 2.46
CA ALA A 38 4.14 -3.51 1.62
C ALA A 38 2.66 -3.67 1.23
N MET A 39 1.74 -3.41 2.17
CA MET A 39 0.30 -3.41 1.89
C MET A 39 -0.09 -2.28 0.94
N ALA A 40 0.47 -1.08 1.10
CA ALA A 40 0.18 0.05 0.21
C ALA A 40 0.63 -0.26 -1.23
N GLU A 41 1.84 -0.77 -1.41
CA GLU A 41 2.33 -1.19 -2.73
C GLU A 41 1.46 -2.30 -3.35
N MET A 42 0.98 -3.23 -2.53
CA MET A 42 0.06 -4.27 -3.00
C MET A 42 -1.26 -3.65 -3.47
N CYS A 43 -1.84 -2.73 -2.70
CA CYS A 43 -3.07 -2.02 -3.08
C CYS A 43 -2.93 -1.20 -4.37
N GLU A 44 -1.72 -0.72 -4.69
CA GLU A 44 -1.44 -0.04 -5.97
C GLU A 44 -1.34 -1.01 -7.17
N ARG A 45 -0.87 -2.25 -6.95
CA ARG A 45 -0.67 -3.26 -8.01
C ARG A 45 -1.93 -4.08 -8.30
N VAL A 46 -2.70 -4.43 -7.28
CA VAL A 46 -3.91 -5.29 -7.39
C VAL A 46 -4.94 -4.79 -8.43
N PRO A 47 -5.21 -3.48 -8.60
CA PRO A 47 -6.14 -3.00 -9.62
C PRO A 47 -5.81 -3.48 -11.04
N GLN A 48 -4.54 -3.64 -11.38
CA GLN A 48 -4.12 -4.12 -12.71
C GLN A 48 -4.48 -5.60 -12.89
N ALA A 49 -4.37 -6.40 -11.83
CA ALA A 49 -4.81 -7.80 -11.84
C ALA A 49 -6.34 -7.90 -11.94
N ILE A 50 -7.06 -7.01 -11.25
CA ILE A 50 -8.52 -6.89 -11.37
C ILE A 50 -8.92 -6.59 -12.82
N ASP A 51 -8.32 -5.58 -13.45
CA ASP A 51 -8.61 -5.22 -14.84
C ASP A 51 -8.34 -6.40 -15.80
N HIS A 52 -7.27 -7.17 -15.55
CA HIS A 52 -6.98 -8.38 -16.31
C HIS A 52 -8.05 -9.48 -16.13
N MET A 53 -8.49 -9.73 -14.89
CA MET A 53 -9.52 -10.72 -14.58
C MET A 53 -10.86 -10.34 -15.20
N THR A 54 -11.30 -9.10 -15.05
CA THR A 54 -12.53 -8.57 -15.68
C THR A 54 -12.46 -8.75 -17.19
N GLY A 55 -11.37 -8.33 -17.83
CA GLY A 55 -11.19 -8.47 -19.27
C GLY A 55 -11.17 -9.94 -19.72
N ARG A 56 -10.69 -10.87 -18.89
CA ARG A 56 -10.73 -12.31 -19.19
C ARG A 56 -12.15 -12.85 -19.15
N VAL A 57 -12.94 -12.52 -18.13
CA VAL A 57 -14.34 -12.95 -18.00
C VAL A 57 -15.16 -12.48 -19.20
N LEU A 58 -15.03 -11.20 -19.59
CA LEU A 58 -15.78 -10.65 -20.72
C LEU A 58 -15.40 -11.31 -22.06
N ARG A 59 -14.12 -11.59 -22.29
CA ARG A 59 -13.69 -12.34 -23.49
C ARG A 59 -14.23 -13.76 -23.53
N ASP A 60 -14.25 -14.45 -22.39
CA ASP A 60 -14.75 -15.82 -22.32
C ASP A 60 -16.29 -15.85 -22.49
N LEU A 61 -16.99 -14.80 -22.03
CA LEU A 61 -18.41 -14.59 -22.29
C LEU A 61 -18.68 -14.38 -23.80
N ASP A 62 -17.97 -13.44 -24.43
CA ASP A 62 -18.12 -13.15 -25.88
C ASP A 62 -17.81 -14.37 -26.76
N ALA A 63 -16.90 -15.23 -26.31
CA ALA A 63 -16.55 -16.47 -26.98
C ALA A 63 -17.55 -17.62 -26.74
N GLY A 64 -18.57 -17.42 -25.91
CA GLY A 64 -19.54 -18.46 -25.55
C GLY A 64 -18.93 -19.63 -24.76
N MET A 65 -17.84 -19.38 -24.04
CA MET A 65 -17.07 -20.41 -23.32
C MET A 65 -17.56 -20.63 -21.88
N LEU A 66 -18.41 -19.75 -21.37
CA LEU A 66 -18.93 -19.81 -20.02
C LEU A 66 -20.17 -20.73 -19.96
N SER A 67 -20.16 -21.66 -19.01
CA SER A 67 -21.26 -22.61 -18.79
C SER A 67 -21.49 -22.79 -17.29
N PRO A 68 -22.33 -21.94 -16.66
CA PRO A 68 -22.74 -22.09 -15.26
C PRO A 68 -23.36 -23.46 -15.00
N ASP A 69 -23.13 -24.02 -13.82
CA ASP A 69 -23.63 -25.33 -13.40
C ASP A 69 -25.02 -25.26 -12.72
N ASP A 70 -25.44 -24.06 -12.31
CA ASP A 70 -26.73 -23.77 -11.70
C ASP A 70 -27.87 -23.55 -12.72
N GLY A 71 -27.55 -23.58 -14.02
CA GLY A 71 -28.50 -23.40 -15.11
C GLY A 71 -28.91 -21.94 -15.39
N SER A 72 -28.28 -20.97 -14.73
CA SER A 72 -28.47 -19.55 -15.01
C SER A 72 -27.78 -19.12 -16.32
N ALA A 73 -28.07 -17.89 -16.75
CA ALA A 73 -27.45 -17.30 -17.93
C ALA A 73 -25.97 -16.92 -17.63
N PRO A 74 -25.01 -17.27 -18.49
CA PRO A 74 -23.60 -16.88 -18.31
C PRO A 74 -23.39 -15.37 -18.13
N GLU A 75 -24.23 -14.54 -18.76
CA GLU A 75 -24.23 -13.09 -18.65
C GLU A 75 -24.49 -12.61 -17.22
N GLU A 76 -25.36 -13.30 -16.47
CA GLU A 76 -25.68 -12.95 -15.08
C GLU A 76 -24.44 -13.11 -14.19
N HIS A 77 -23.74 -14.23 -14.33
CA HIS A 77 -22.50 -14.50 -13.59
C HIS A 77 -21.33 -13.62 -14.03
N ALA A 78 -21.21 -13.35 -15.32
CA ALA A 78 -20.17 -12.46 -15.83
C ALA A 78 -20.36 -11.02 -15.30
N HIS A 79 -21.59 -10.52 -15.29
CA HIS A 79 -21.91 -9.20 -14.75
C HIS A 79 -21.75 -9.16 -13.22
N GLY A 80 -22.15 -10.22 -12.51
CA GLY A 80 -21.91 -10.35 -11.08
C GLY A 80 -20.43 -10.33 -10.73
N ALA A 81 -19.59 -11.03 -11.50
CA ALA A 81 -18.14 -11.03 -11.34
C ALA A 81 -17.53 -9.65 -11.61
N GLU A 82 -17.94 -8.98 -12.69
CA GLU A 82 -17.52 -7.60 -13.00
C GLU A 82 -17.84 -6.64 -11.86
N THR A 83 -19.07 -6.68 -11.34
CA THR A 83 -19.51 -5.82 -10.23
C THR A 83 -18.68 -6.06 -8.97
N ALA A 84 -18.47 -7.33 -8.59
CA ALA A 84 -17.67 -7.67 -7.41
C ALA A 84 -16.20 -7.25 -7.55
N LEU A 85 -15.65 -7.33 -8.77
CA LEU A 85 -14.29 -6.89 -9.08
C LEU A 85 -14.14 -5.36 -9.02
N ASP A 86 -15.14 -4.60 -9.48
CA ASP A 86 -15.16 -3.15 -9.34
C ASP A 86 -15.30 -2.71 -7.88
N ASP A 87 -16.17 -3.38 -7.10
CA ASP A 87 -16.27 -3.16 -5.66
C ASP A 87 -14.95 -3.42 -4.94
N ALA A 88 -14.24 -4.49 -5.31
CA ALA A 88 -12.92 -4.80 -4.78
C ALA A 88 -11.90 -3.69 -5.10
N ARG A 89 -11.95 -3.11 -6.31
CA ARG A 89 -11.09 -1.99 -6.72
C ARG A 89 -11.37 -0.75 -5.87
N VAL A 90 -12.63 -0.42 -5.63
CA VAL A 90 -13.01 0.70 -4.74
C VAL A 90 -12.54 0.44 -3.31
N ALA A 91 -12.70 -0.79 -2.80
CA ALA A 91 -12.23 -1.16 -1.46
C ALA A 91 -10.71 -1.05 -1.32
N MET A 92 -9.95 -1.46 -2.34
CA MET A 92 -8.48 -1.33 -2.36
C MET A 92 -8.03 0.13 -2.35
N ALA A 93 -8.72 1.02 -3.08
CA ALA A 93 -8.42 2.46 -3.05
C ALA A 93 -8.64 3.05 -1.64
N ARG A 94 -9.76 2.70 -0.99
CA ARG A 94 -10.03 3.13 0.39
C ARG A 94 -9.00 2.58 1.39
N LEU A 95 -8.59 1.32 1.21
CA LEU A 95 -7.54 0.72 2.04
C LEU A 95 -6.21 1.45 1.84
N LEU A 96 -5.84 1.78 0.61
CA LEU A 96 -4.64 2.55 0.30
C LEU A 96 -4.67 3.93 1.00
N ASP A 97 -5.79 4.65 0.95
CA ASP A 97 -5.93 5.93 1.66
C ASP A 97 -5.68 5.78 3.17
N HIS A 98 -6.24 4.74 3.79
CA HIS A 98 -6.02 4.45 5.20
C HIS A 98 -4.56 4.07 5.51
N LEU A 99 -3.91 3.30 4.64
CA LEU A 99 -2.51 2.91 4.79
C LEU A 99 -1.58 4.12 4.64
N GLN A 100 -1.87 5.05 3.74
CA GLN A 100 -1.11 6.30 3.61
C GLN A 100 -1.25 7.19 4.85
N VAL A 101 -2.45 7.29 5.43
CA VAL A 101 -2.68 7.98 6.71
C VAL A 101 -1.90 7.30 7.84
N ALA A 102 -1.96 5.97 7.93
CA ALA A 102 -1.21 5.20 8.92
C ALA A 102 0.31 5.41 8.76
N SER A 103 0.81 5.37 7.52
CA SER A 103 2.23 5.62 7.21
C SER A 103 2.67 7.01 7.64
N SER A 104 1.82 8.04 7.46
CA SER A 104 2.10 9.41 7.92
C SER A 104 2.25 9.48 9.45
N HIS A 105 1.36 8.82 10.20
CA HIS A 105 1.47 8.74 11.65
C HIS A 105 2.73 7.99 12.10
N LEU A 106 3.06 6.88 11.44
CA LEU A 106 4.28 6.12 11.72
C LEU A 106 5.53 6.95 11.43
N TRP A 107 5.54 7.74 10.36
CA TRP A 107 6.64 8.66 10.06
C TRP A 107 6.86 9.68 11.19
N HIS A 108 5.78 10.26 11.75
CA HIS A 108 5.88 11.16 12.91
C HIS A 108 6.42 10.50 14.17
N LEU A 109 6.30 9.17 14.28
CA LEU A 109 6.90 8.37 15.35
C LEU A 109 8.38 8.03 15.09
N GLY A 110 8.99 8.55 14.01
CA GLY A 110 10.36 8.21 13.64
C GLY A 110 10.46 6.81 13.03
N MET A 111 9.47 6.39 12.23
CA MET A 111 9.45 5.05 11.65
C MET A 111 9.66 5.10 10.14
N VAL A 112 10.83 5.58 9.73
CA VAL A 112 11.23 5.64 8.32
C VAL A 112 11.68 4.25 7.89
N TYR A 113 11.13 3.75 6.77
CA TYR A 113 11.73 2.62 6.07
C TYR A 113 12.98 3.11 5.35
N GLU A 114 14.15 2.80 5.89
CA GLU A 114 15.38 2.81 5.12
C GLU A 114 15.54 1.42 4.52
N PRO A 115 15.47 1.26 3.18
CA PRO A 115 15.84 -0.01 2.57
C PRO A 115 17.28 -0.31 2.96
N GLU A 116 17.53 -1.48 3.54
CA GLU A 116 18.89 -1.93 3.84
C GLU A 116 19.71 -1.83 2.55
N GLU A 117 20.79 -1.05 2.58
CA GLU A 117 21.83 -1.11 1.55
C GLU A 117 22.30 -2.55 1.50
N THR A 118 21.87 -3.26 0.45
CA THR A 118 22.36 -4.61 0.18
C THR A 118 23.83 -4.47 -0.18
N GLU A 119 24.71 -4.97 0.69
CA GLU A 119 26.16 -5.00 0.45
C GLU A 119 26.44 -5.58 -0.94
N ALA A 120 27.16 -4.78 -1.74
CA ALA A 120 27.63 -5.08 -3.08
C ALA A 120 28.86 -6.02 -3.07
#